data_AF-A0AAV5QYQ1-F1
#
_entry.id   AF-A0AAV5QYQ1-F1
#
_cell.length_a   1.000
_cell.length_b   1.000
_cell.length_c   1.000
_cell.angle_alpha   90.00
_cell.angle_beta   90.00
_cell.angle_gamma   90.00
#
_symmetry.space_group_name_H-M   'P 1'
#
loop_
_entity.id
_entity.type
_entity.pdbx_description
1 polymer ?
#
loop_
_entity_poly.entity_id
_entity_poly.type
_entity_poly.pdbx_seq_one_letter_code
_entity_poly.pdbx_strand_id
1 'polypeptide(L)'
;MSSPTMMMIKHSVIWGGGIIGLGVLLFKFTVPTDEELLSRMSPEIRAQVEKNRELRQREQELLMEIVKKSSKSNEPIWKTGDLYNPWEGTGGKLIIDKVALEREQADNKQMKELDKLKEQAEALKK
;
A
#
# COMPACT_ATOMS: atom_id res chain seq x y z
N MET A 1 13.07 30.59 41.78
CA MET A 1 12.50 31.52 40.78
C MET A 1 12.81 30.93 39.42
N SER A 2 11.82 30.35 38.72
CA SER A 2 12.06 29.73 37.41
C SER A 2 12.50 30.82 36.43
N SER A 3 13.59 30.58 35.70
CA SER A 3 14.03 31.48 34.62
C SER A 3 12.86 31.75 33.66
N PRO A 4 12.62 33.00 33.23
CA PRO A 4 11.54 33.35 32.31
C PRO A 4 11.59 32.54 31.00
N THR A 5 12.79 32.15 30.56
CA THR A 5 12.99 31.28 29.40
C THR A 5 12.42 29.87 29.59
N MET A 6 12.56 29.31 30.79
CA MET A 6 12.05 27.97 31.13
C MET A 6 10.52 27.96 31.20
N MET A 7 9.90 29.06 31.63
CA MET A 7 8.45 29.19 31.59
C MET A 7 7.94 29.26 30.15
N MET A 8 8.60 30.00 29.25
CA MET A 8 8.15 30.07 27.85
C MET A 8 8.23 28.69 27.16
N ILE A 9 9.31 27.95 27.33
CA ILE A 9 9.46 26.60 26.75
C ILE A 9 8.36 25.66 27.25
N LYS A 10 8.05 25.67 28.57
CA LYS A 10 6.97 24.87 29.14
C LYS A 10 5.62 25.18 28.50
N HIS A 11 5.28 26.46 28.34
CA HIS A 11 4.02 26.84 27.68
C HIS A 11 4.01 26.41 26.22
N SER A 12 5.10 26.60 25.46
CA SER A 12 5.18 26.17 24.07
C SER A 12 4.98 24.66 23.90
N VAL A 13 5.55 23.84 24.79
CA VAL A 13 5.35 22.38 24.77
C VAL A 13 3.91 22.00 25.11
N ILE A 14 3.28 22.67 26.09
CA ILE A 14 1.88 22.41 26.47
C ILE A 14 0.93 22.79 25.34
N TRP A 15 1.08 23.98 24.75
CA TRP A 15 0.24 24.43 23.64
C TRP A 15 0.49 23.62 22.37
N GLY A 16 1.75 23.35 22.01
CA GLY A 16 2.10 22.53 20.86
C GLY A 16 1.60 21.09 20.99
N GLY A 17 1.81 20.47 22.16
CA GLY A 17 1.26 19.15 22.46
C GLY A 17 -0.26 19.12 22.47
N GLY A 18 -0.90 20.19 22.98
CA GLY A 18 -2.35 20.36 22.95
C GLY A 18 -2.92 20.42 21.54
N ILE A 19 -2.28 21.17 20.63
CA ILE A 19 -2.70 21.28 19.22
C ILE A 19 -2.55 19.93 18.52
N ILE A 20 -1.43 19.24 18.70
CA ILE A 20 -1.19 17.93 18.08
C ILE A 20 -2.19 16.90 18.63
N GLY A 21 -2.38 16.87 19.96
CA GLY A 21 -3.34 15.97 20.61
C GLY A 21 -4.77 16.22 20.15
N LEU A 22 -5.18 17.48 20.05
CA LEU A 22 -6.48 17.86 19.50
C LEU A 22 -6.62 17.43 18.03
N GLY A 23 -5.59 17.60 17.22
CA GLY A 23 -5.56 17.15 15.83
C GLY A 23 -5.77 15.64 15.71
N VAL A 24 -5.09 14.84 16.53
CA VAL A 24 -5.25 13.38 16.57
C VAL A 24 -6.67 12.98 17.02
N LEU A 25 -7.20 13.68 18.02
CA LEU A 25 -8.55 13.43 18.54
C LEU A 25 -9.61 13.73 17.48
N LEU A 26 -9.53 14.88 16.81
CA LEU A 26 -10.43 15.24 15.72
C LEU A 26 -10.31 14.26 14.56
N PHE A 27 -9.09 13.86 14.19
CA PHE A 27 -8.88 12.87 13.13
C PHE A 27 -9.57 11.55 13.45
N LYS A 28 -9.38 11.02 14.66
CA LYS A 28 -10.00 9.76 15.11
C LYS A 28 -11.53 9.83 15.18
N PHE A 29 -12.10 11.01 15.42
CA PHE A 29 -13.54 11.17 15.57
C PHE A 29 -14.27 11.48 14.26
N THR A 30 -13.60 12.16 13.33
CA THR A 30 -14.21 12.61 12.06
C THR A 30 -13.99 11.64 10.90
N VAL A 31 -12.91 10.87 10.92
CA VAL A 31 -12.56 9.96 9.84
C VAL A 31 -13.15 8.57 10.14
N PRO A 32 -14.00 8.01 9.25
CA PRO A 32 -14.54 6.67 9.43
C PRO A 32 -13.43 5.61 9.33
N THR A 33 -13.63 4.47 10.00
CA THR A 33 -12.73 3.32 9.87
C THR A 33 -12.89 2.64 8.51
N ASP A 34 -11.90 1.86 8.07
CA ASP A 34 -11.95 1.16 6.78
C ASP A 34 -13.18 0.25 6.64
N GLU A 35 -13.59 -0.41 7.72
CA GLU A 35 -14.77 -1.27 7.75
C GLU A 35 -16.06 -0.46 7.61
N GLU A 36 -16.15 0.68 8.30
CA GLU A 36 -17.30 1.57 8.22
C GLU A 36 -17.37 2.27 6.86
N LEU A 37 -16.22 2.59 6.27
CA LEU A 37 -16.14 3.12 4.92
C LEU A 37 -16.62 2.06 3.91
N LEU A 38 -16.14 0.82 4.02
CA LEU A 38 -16.54 -0.28 3.15
C LEU A 38 -18.04 -0.59 3.31
N SER A 39 -18.59 -0.53 4.52
CA SER A 39 -20.01 -0.76 4.80
C SER A 39 -20.94 0.36 4.30
N ARG A 40 -20.40 1.56 4.03
CA ARG A 40 -21.12 2.65 3.36
C ARG A 40 -21.01 2.59 1.84
N MET A 41 -20.03 1.87 1.28
CA MET A 41 -19.90 1.70 -0.18
C MET A 41 -20.99 0.79 -0.74
N SER A 42 -21.37 1.02 -2.01
CA SER A 42 -22.25 0.14 -2.77
C SER A 42 -21.64 -1.26 -2.93
N PRO A 43 -22.47 -2.32 -3.03
CA PRO A 43 -21.99 -3.70 -3.12
C PRO A 43 -21.04 -3.94 -4.31
N GLU A 44 -21.25 -3.21 -5.41
CA GLU A 44 -20.38 -3.28 -6.59
C GLU A 44 -18.94 -2.82 -6.26
N ILE A 45 -18.80 -1.69 -5.58
CA ILE A 45 -17.47 -1.16 -5.23
C ILE A 45 -16.78 -2.08 -4.22
N ARG A 46 -17.52 -2.70 -3.29
CA ARG A 46 -16.94 -3.69 -2.36
C ARG A 46 -16.34 -4.88 -3.11
N ALA A 47 -17.06 -5.41 -4.09
CA ALA A 47 -16.58 -6.53 -4.90
C ALA A 47 -15.31 -6.15 -5.67
N GLN A 48 -15.24 -4.93 -6.22
CA GLN A 48 -14.04 -4.42 -6.89
C GLN A 48 -12.86 -4.24 -5.91
N VAL A 49 -13.11 -3.72 -4.72
CA VAL A 49 -12.11 -3.53 -3.66
C VAL A 49 -11.52 -4.85 -3.23
N GLU A 50 -12.35 -5.88 -3.06
CA GLU A 50 -11.92 -7.24 -2.69
C GLU A 50 -11.11 -7.87 -3.82
N LYS A 51 -11.61 -7.81 -5.07
CA LYS A 51 -10.89 -8.32 -6.25
C LYS A 51 -9.51 -7.67 -6.41
N ASN A 52 -9.40 -6.37 -6.15
CA ASN A 52 -8.17 -5.61 -6.31
C ASN A 52 -7.30 -5.56 -5.04
N ARG A 53 -7.73 -6.18 -3.94
CA ARG A 53 -6.99 -6.14 -2.67
C ARG A 53 -5.60 -6.75 -2.81
N GLU A 54 -5.54 -7.93 -3.41
CA GLU A 54 -4.29 -8.67 -3.62
C GLU A 54 -3.34 -7.90 -4.55
N LEU A 55 -3.87 -7.25 -5.59
CA LEU A 55 -3.09 -6.45 -6.52
C LEU A 55 -2.48 -5.23 -5.82
N ARG A 56 -3.26 -4.51 -5.01
CA ARG A 56 -2.77 -3.35 -4.24
C ARG A 56 -1.70 -3.73 -3.21
N GLN A 57 -1.82 -4.90 -2.59
CA GLN A 57 -0.81 -5.41 -1.65
C GLN A 57 0.52 -5.66 -2.37
N ARG A 58 0.49 -6.31 -3.54
CA ARG A 58 1.68 -6.51 -4.37
C ARG A 58 2.30 -5.19 -4.86
N GLU A 59 1.46 -4.22 -5.26
CA GLU A 59 1.94 -2.89 -5.67
C GLU A 59 2.70 -2.19 -4.53
N GLN A 60 2.19 -2.28 -3.30
CA GLN A 60 2.84 -1.71 -2.12
C GLN A 60 4.15 -2.42 -1.78
N GLU A 61 4.20 -3.76 -1.87
CA GLU A 61 5.41 -4.55 -1.63
C GLU A 61 6.52 -4.18 -2.63
N LEU A 62 6.20 -4.11 -3.91
CA LEU A 62 7.15 -3.72 -4.96
C LEU A 62 7.61 -2.27 -4.79
N LEU A 63 6.70 -1.36 -4.46
CA LEU A 63 7.06 0.03 -4.19
C LEU A 63 8.01 0.13 -2.99
N MET A 64 7.79 -0.66 -1.94
CA MET A 64 8.71 -0.73 -0.79
C MET A 64 10.08 -1.28 -1.20
N GLU A 65 10.14 -2.27 -2.09
CA GLU A 65 11.38 -2.80 -2.63
C GLU A 65 12.14 -1.74 -3.43
N ILE A 66 11.45 -0.98 -4.29
CA ILE A 66 12.04 0.13 -5.05
C ILE A 66 12.59 1.19 -4.09
N VAL A 67 11.81 1.59 -3.08
CA VAL A 67 12.27 2.54 -2.05
C VAL A 67 13.54 2.03 -1.36
N LYS A 68 13.62 0.74 -1.05
CA LYS A 68 14.80 0.11 -0.43
C LYS A 68 16.01 0.04 -1.38
N LYS A 69 15.80 -0.07 -2.69
CA LYS A 69 16.86 0.01 -3.70
C LYS A 69 17.34 1.45 -3.85
N SER A 70 16.42 2.41 -4.00
CA SER A 70 16.73 3.83 -4.11
C SER A 70 17.40 4.38 -2.85
N SER A 71 17.04 3.92 -1.64
CA SER A 71 17.67 4.38 -0.39
C SER A 71 19.14 3.98 -0.24
N LYS A 72 19.58 2.96 -0.99
CA LYS A 72 21.01 2.59 -1.08
C LYS A 72 21.76 3.44 -2.12
N SER A 73 21.05 4.14 -3.00
CA SER A 73 21.65 5.06 -3.96
C SER A 73 22.00 6.38 -3.28
N ASN A 74 23.03 7.03 -3.79
CA ASN A 74 23.44 8.36 -3.34
C ASN A 74 22.64 9.48 -4.04
N GLU A 75 21.80 9.11 -5.00
CA GLU A 75 20.94 10.01 -5.75
C GLU A 75 19.52 10.08 -5.15
N PRO A 76 18.81 11.21 -5.30
CA PRO A 76 17.47 11.37 -4.77
C PRO A 76 16.44 10.49 -5.51
N ILE A 77 15.41 10.03 -4.78
CA ILE A 77 14.41 9.04 -5.24
C ILE A 77 13.77 9.39 -6.59
N TRP A 78 13.54 10.68 -6.87
CA TRP A 78 12.94 11.14 -8.12
C TRP A 78 13.84 11.04 -9.35
N LYS A 79 15.15 10.75 -9.20
CA LYS A 79 16.10 10.52 -10.30
C LYS A 79 16.47 9.05 -10.49
N THR A 80 16.43 8.24 -9.43
CA THR A 80 17.08 6.92 -9.40
C THR A 80 16.11 5.73 -9.41
N GLY A 81 14.80 5.97 -9.50
CA GLY A 81 13.80 4.91 -9.45
C GLY A 81 13.37 4.41 -10.83
N ASP A 82 12.98 3.14 -10.91
CA ASP A 82 12.21 2.58 -12.04
C ASP A 82 10.81 3.20 -12.19
N LEU A 83 10.43 4.08 -11.24
CA LEU A 83 9.17 4.81 -11.21
C LEU A 83 9.14 5.88 -12.30
N TYR A 84 7.98 6.04 -12.92
CA TYR A 84 7.74 7.10 -13.89
C TYR A 84 7.90 8.51 -13.30
N ASN A 85 8.80 9.29 -13.89
CA ASN A 85 8.92 10.74 -13.65
C ASN A 85 8.13 11.51 -14.73
N PRO A 86 7.06 12.26 -14.38
CA PRO A 86 6.25 13.03 -15.34
C PRO A 86 7.02 14.12 -16.08
N TRP A 87 8.10 14.64 -15.49
CA TRP A 87 8.84 15.79 -16.02
C TRP A 87 9.99 15.40 -16.93
N GLU A 88 10.60 14.25 -16.68
CA GLU A 88 11.75 13.73 -17.45
C GLU A 88 11.33 12.60 -18.42
N GLY A 89 10.08 12.15 -18.35
CA GLY A 89 9.53 11.10 -19.22
C GLY A 89 10.22 9.75 -19.04
N THR A 90 10.96 9.57 -17.95
CA THR A 90 11.78 8.39 -17.66
C THR A 90 11.02 7.45 -16.72
N GLY A 91 11.10 6.14 -16.94
CA GLY A 91 10.44 5.11 -16.10
C GLY A 91 9.12 4.57 -16.65
N GLY A 92 8.65 3.45 -16.10
CA GLY A 92 7.41 2.79 -16.52
C GLY A 92 6.17 3.44 -15.93
N LYS A 93 5.16 3.78 -16.76
CA LYS A 93 3.91 4.46 -16.33
C LYS A 93 3.11 3.66 -15.27
N LEU A 94 3.35 2.35 -15.17
CA LEU A 94 2.70 1.44 -14.25
C LEU A 94 3.77 0.70 -13.44
N ILE A 95 3.60 0.64 -12.12
CA ILE A 95 4.47 -0.13 -11.22
C ILE A 95 4.33 -1.63 -11.47
N ILE A 96 3.11 -2.07 -11.80
CA ILE A 96 2.82 -3.42 -12.23
C ILE A 96 2.09 -3.39 -13.56
N ASP A 97 2.58 -4.17 -14.52
CA ASP A 97 1.82 -4.46 -15.73
C ASP A 97 0.67 -5.41 -15.38
N LYS A 98 -0.54 -4.85 -15.25
CA LYS A 98 -1.75 -5.59 -14.90
C LYS A 98 -1.98 -6.78 -15.82
N VAL A 99 -1.66 -6.64 -17.10
CA VAL A 99 -1.84 -7.69 -18.10
C VAL A 99 -0.90 -8.86 -17.83
N ALA A 100 0.35 -8.58 -17.46
CA ALA A 100 1.32 -9.62 -17.10
C ALA A 100 0.89 -10.37 -15.81
N LEU A 101 0.41 -9.63 -14.81
CA LEU A 101 -0.06 -10.21 -13.54
C LEU A 101 -1.29 -11.09 -13.74
N GLU A 102 -2.26 -10.64 -14.53
CA GLU A 102 -3.46 -11.42 -14.85
C GLU A 102 -3.13 -12.70 -15.63
N ARG A 103 -2.15 -12.65 -16.54
CA ARG A 103 -1.65 -13.84 -17.26
C ARG A 103 -0.99 -14.83 -16.31
N GLU A 104 -0.10 -14.37 -15.44
CA GLU A 104 0.55 -15.22 -14.44
C GLU A 104 -0.47 -15.88 -13.50
N GLN A 105 -1.52 -15.16 -13.10
CA GLN A 105 -2.61 -15.72 -12.31
C GLN A 105 -3.42 -16.77 -13.09
N ALA A 106 -3.66 -16.55 -14.38
CA ALA A 106 -4.35 -17.51 -15.24
C ALA A 106 -3.54 -18.80 -15.41
N ASP A 107 -2.24 -18.67 -15.69
CA ASP A 107 -1.32 -19.80 -15.85
C ASP A 107 -1.23 -20.63 -14.56
N ASN A 108 -1.12 -19.95 -13.41
CA ASN A 108 -1.11 -20.61 -12.10
C ASN A 108 -2.43 -21.36 -11.79
N LYS A 109 -3.58 -20.87 -12.27
CA LYS A 109 -4.86 -21.58 -12.13
C LYS A 109 -4.88 -22.82 -13.02
N GLN A 110 -4.46 -22.69 -14.28
CA GLN A 110 -4.37 -23.83 -15.21
C GLN A 110 -3.46 -24.92 -14.68
N MET A 111 -2.27 -24.57 -14.16
CA MET A 111 -1.35 -25.52 -13.56
C MET A 111 -1.96 -26.28 -12.38
N LYS A 112 -2.65 -25.58 -11.47
CA LYS A 112 -3.36 -26.21 -10.34
C LYS A 112 -4.47 -27.16 -10.79
N GLU A 113 -5.18 -26.83 -11.87
CA GLU A 113 -6.19 -27.71 -12.44
C GLU A 113 -5.55 -28.97 -13.05
N LEU A 114 -4.46 -28.81 -13.79
CA LEU A 114 -3.71 -29.94 -14.34
C LEU A 114 -3.19 -30.88 -13.25
N ASP A 115 -2.68 -30.33 -12.15
CA ASP A 115 -2.17 -31.13 -11.03
C ASP A 115 -3.31 -31.91 -10.34
N LYS A 116 -4.47 -31.28 -10.12
CA LYS A 116 -5.66 -31.99 -9.60
C LYS A 116 -6.12 -33.11 -10.54
N LEU A 117 -6.11 -32.87 -11.85
CA LEU A 117 -6.49 -33.88 -12.83
C LEU A 117 -5.50 -35.06 -12.85
N LYS A 118 -4.19 -34.77 -12.69
CA LYS A 118 -3.17 -35.82 -12.54
C LYS A 118 -3.39 -36.64 -11.28
N GLU A 119 -3.63 -35.99 -10.14
CA GLU A 119 -3.94 -36.67 -8.87
C GLU A 119 -5.18 -37.56 -8.99
N GLN A 120 -6.24 -37.07 -9.63
CA GLN A 120 -7.45 -37.86 -9.91
C GLN A 120 -7.14 -39.05 -10.83
N ALA A 121 -6.35 -38.86 -11.88
CA ALA A 121 -5.96 -39.92 -12.80
C ALA A 121 -5.08 -40.98 -12.12
N GLU A 122 -4.19 -40.58 -11.22
CA GLU A 122 -3.38 -41.50 -10.41
C GLU A 122 -4.22 -42.26 -9.39
N ALA A 123 -5.18 -41.60 -8.74
CA ALA A 123 -6.11 -42.23 -7.82
C ALA A 123 -7.02 -43.26 -8.51
N LEU A 124 -7.43 -43.03 -9.76
CA LEU A 124 -8.22 -43.96 -10.57
C LEU A 124 -7.41 -45.14 -11.13
N LYS A 125 -6.09 -44.99 -11.24
CA LYS A 125 -5.18 -46.07 -11.69
C LYS A 125 -4.79 -47.04 -10.58
N LYS A 126 -5.12 -46.71 -9.32
CA LYS A 126 -4.80 -47.49 -8.13
C LYS A 126 -6.00 -48.33 -7.69
#